data_AF-A0A1V3WCA0-F1
#
_entry.id   AF-A0A1V3WCA0-F1
#
_cell.length_a   1.000
_cell.length_b   1.000
_cell.length_c   1.000
_cell.angle_alpha   90.00
_cell.angle_beta   90.00
_cell.angle_gamma   90.00
#
_symmetry.space_group_name_H-M   'P 1'
#
loop_
_entity.id
_entity.type
_entity.pdbx_description
1 polymer ?
#
loop_
_entity_poly.entity_id
_entity_poly.type
_entity_poly.pdbx_seq_one_letter_code
_entity_poly.pdbx_strand_id
1 'polypeptide(L)'
;MLTRRLGLSDEDGRIAVALGIGAGIGAIFAAPLGGAVLAASITYRDDFDYRSLLPGFITSGTAYAVLGAFLGFDPLFGYIDAEYRFERAWPLLWFVVIGLVAAAVGYLYARIFHASVALTRRLPGGSVIKPTVGGLLVGLLGLLIPQILSSGYGWAQLAADRGSLMSIPLWIIVVLPIAKIIATSLSIGTGGSGGLFGPGIVIGAFVGAAVWRLGELSGIPGVPTHRESSWWWA
;
A
#
# COMPACT_ATOMS: atom_id res chain seq x y z
N MET A 1 10.41 -17.08 -18.36
CA MET A 1 10.24 -17.64 -19.71
C MET A 1 11.05 -16.86 -20.75
N LEU A 2 10.94 -15.54 -20.79
CA LEU A 2 11.71 -14.70 -21.72
C LEU A 2 13.24 -14.83 -21.51
N THR A 3 13.69 -14.81 -20.24
CA THR A 3 15.10 -14.99 -19.87
C THR A 3 15.71 -16.29 -20.43
N ARG A 4 14.97 -17.40 -20.33
CA ARG A 4 15.35 -18.71 -20.89
C ARG A 4 15.37 -18.72 -22.41
N ARG A 5 14.42 -18.03 -23.07
CA ARG A 5 14.38 -17.93 -24.54
C ARG A 5 15.55 -17.12 -25.11
N LEU A 6 15.99 -16.10 -24.37
CA LEU A 6 17.11 -15.24 -24.75
C LEU A 6 18.48 -15.82 -24.36
N GLY A 7 18.53 -16.98 -23.70
CA GLY A 7 19.78 -17.61 -23.29
C GLY A 7 20.57 -16.79 -22.27
N LEU A 8 19.91 -15.98 -21.44
CA LEU A 8 20.57 -15.15 -20.44
C LEU A 8 21.26 -16.02 -19.37
N SER A 9 22.37 -15.51 -18.84
CA SER A 9 23.01 -16.08 -17.66
C SER A 9 22.06 -16.05 -16.45
N ASP A 10 22.32 -16.89 -15.44
CA ASP A 10 21.49 -16.89 -14.22
C ASP A 10 21.53 -15.54 -13.48
N GLU A 11 22.66 -14.82 -13.54
CA GLU A 11 22.81 -13.48 -12.96
C GLU A 11 21.93 -12.46 -13.69
N ASP A 12 22.07 -12.37 -15.02
CA ASP A 12 21.28 -11.47 -15.84
C ASP A 12 19.78 -11.82 -15.80
N GLY A 13 19.47 -13.12 -15.70
CA GLY A 13 18.11 -13.61 -15.53
C GLY A 13 17.47 -13.13 -14.23
N ARG A 14 18.21 -13.12 -13.11
CA ARG A 14 17.74 -12.57 -11.83
C ARG A 14 17.50 -11.08 -11.92
N ILE A 15 18.44 -10.32 -12.50
CA ILE A 15 18.30 -8.88 -12.70
C ILE A 15 17.08 -8.58 -13.57
N ALA A 16 16.93 -9.27 -14.71
CA ALA A 16 15.79 -9.07 -15.61
C ALA A 16 14.44 -9.35 -14.94
N VAL A 17 14.36 -10.37 -14.07
CA VAL A 17 13.14 -10.65 -13.29
C VAL A 17 12.86 -9.53 -12.28
N ALA A 18 13.88 -9.06 -11.56
CA ALA A 18 13.74 -7.96 -10.61
C ALA A 18 13.26 -6.68 -11.28
N LEU A 19 13.86 -6.33 -12.43
CA LEU A 19 13.45 -5.21 -13.28
C LEU A 19 12.00 -5.36 -13.75
N GLY A 20 11.59 -6.56 -14.15
CA GLY A 20 10.21 -6.84 -14.55
C GLY A 20 9.20 -6.62 -13.41
N ILE A 21 9.54 -7.06 -12.18
CA ILE A 21 8.70 -6.84 -11.00
C ILE A 21 8.60 -5.35 -10.68
N GLY A 22 9.73 -4.65 -10.62
CA GLY A 22 9.77 -3.22 -10.35
C GLY A 22 9.04 -2.40 -11.40
N ALA A 23 9.21 -2.73 -12.68
CA ALA A 23 8.53 -2.05 -13.78
C ALA A 23 7.01 -2.27 -13.75
N GLY A 24 6.54 -3.48 -13.46
CA GLY A 24 5.11 -3.76 -13.32
C GLY A 24 4.48 -2.99 -12.15
N ILE A 25 5.15 -2.97 -11.00
CA ILE A 25 4.68 -2.23 -9.82
C ILE A 25 4.73 -0.73 -10.06
N GLY A 26 5.86 -0.20 -10.56
CA GLY A 26 6.00 1.22 -10.84
C GLY A 26 5.02 1.73 -11.89
N ALA A 27 4.67 0.92 -12.89
CA ALA A 27 3.63 1.27 -13.86
C ALA A 27 2.24 1.33 -13.20
N ILE A 28 1.79 0.24 -12.55
CA ILE A 28 0.43 0.14 -11.98
C ILE A 28 0.14 1.24 -10.96
N PHE A 29 1.14 1.67 -10.19
CA PHE A 29 1.00 2.72 -9.19
C PHE A 29 1.39 4.13 -9.68
N ALA A 30 1.66 4.31 -10.98
CA ALA A 30 2.15 5.56 -11.55
C ALA A 30 3.39 6.12 -10.79
N ALA A 31 4.25 5.22 -10.29
CA ALA A 31 5.37 5.52 -9.41
C ALA A 31 6.67 4.89 -9.93
N PRO A 32 7.18 5.33 -11.10
CA PRO A 32 8.32 4.69 -11.76
C PRO A 32 9.61 4.71 -10.92
N LEU A 33 9.83 5.78 -10.14
CA LEU A 33 10.98 5.86 -9.23
C LEU A 33 10.88 4.82 -8.10
N GLY A 34 9.70 4.65 -7.51
CA GLY A 34 9.45 3.64 -6.49
C GLY A 34 9.59 2.22 -7.04
N GLY A 35 9.11 1.97 -8.26
CA GLY A 35 9.28 0.69 -8.96
C GLY A 35 10.75 0.34 -9.20
N ALA A 36 11.58 1.31 -9.59
CA ALA A 36 13.02 1.12 -9.78
C ALA A 36 13.76 0.78 -8.47
N VAL A 37 13.46 1.51 -7.38
CA VAL A 37 14.03 1.24 -6.06
C VAL A 37 13.57 -0.13 -5.53
N LEU A 38 12.33 -0.52 -5.82
CA LEU A 38 11.83 -1.85 -5.48
C LEU A 38 12.56 -2.95 -6.25
N ALA A 39 12.83 -2.77 -7.55
CA ALA A 39 13.63 -3.73 -8.32
C ALA A 39 15.02 -3.96 -7.67
N ALA A 40 15.63 -2.88 -7.18
CA ALA A 40 16.95 -2.94 -6.55
C ALA A 40 16.99 -3.55 -5.15
N SER A 41 15.85 -3.56 -4.44
CA SER A 41 15.77 -4.04 -3.05
C SER A 41 15.09 -5.40 -2.90
N ILE A 42 14.35 -5.88 -3.91
CA ILE A 42 13.53 -7.09 -3.75
C ILE A 42 14.33 -8.40 -3.84
N THR A 43 15.47 -8.39 -4.53
CA THR A 43 16.23 -9.62 -4.85
C THR A 43 17.16 -10.04 -3.72
N TYR A 44 17.69 -9.09 -2.96
CA TYR A 44 18.65 -9.34 -1.90
C TYR A 44 18.11 -8.84 -0.57
N ARG A 45 18.13 -9.72 0.43
CA ARG A 45 17.59 -9.44 1.77
C ARG A 45 18.42 -8.43 2.56
N ASP A 46 19.74 -8.44 2.31
CA ASP A 46 20.74 -7.67 3.06
C ASP A 46 21.56 -6.72 2.15
N ASP A 47 21.28 -6.69 0.84
CA ASP A 47 22.04 -5.91 -0.15
C ASP A 47 21.11 -5.09 -1.06
N PHE A 48 21.63 -3.96 -1.53
CA PHE A 48 20.96 -3.11 -2.50
C PHE A 48 21.72 -3.20 -3.83
N ASP A 49 21.11 -3.84 -4.84
CA ASP A 49 21.81 -4.07 -6.10
C ASP A 49 21.76 -2.83 -6.99
N TYR A 50 22.78 -1.97 -6.84
CA TYR A 50 22.96 -0.77 -7.63
C TYR A 50 22.97 -1.02 -9.14
N ARG A 51 23.34 -2.23 -9.60
CA ARG A 51 23.36 -2.58 -11.02
C ARG A 51 21.95 -2.64 -11.61
N SER A 52 20.96 -2.95 -10.78
CA SER A 52 19.56 -3.01 -11.18
C SER A 52 18.83 -1.66 -11.05
N LEU A 53 19.39 -0.69 -10.33
CA LEU A 53 18.73 0.59 -10.08
C LEU A 53 18.60 1.43 -11.36
N LEU A 54 19.70 1.66 -12.08
CA LEU A 54 19.69 2.47 -13.30
C LEU A 54 18.82 1.83 -14.41
N PRO A 55 18.97 0.53 -14.73
CA PRO A 55 18.04 -0.15 -15.63
C PRO A 55 16.60 -0.18 -15.08
N GLY A 56 16.43 -0.19 -13.76
CA GLY A 56 15.13 -0.11 -13.08
C GLY A 56 14.39 1.18 -13.42
N PHE A 57 15.09 2.32 -13.40
CA PHE A 57 14.48 3.60 -13.79
C PHE A 57 14.04 3.59 -15.26
N ILE A 58 14.87 3.03 -16.15
CA ILE A 58 14.57 2.97 -17.59
C ILE A 58 13.36 2.05 -17.82
N THR A 59 13.40 0.82 -17.30
CA THR A 59 12.34 -0.17 -17.50
C THR A 59 11.03 0.25 -16.84
N SER A 60 11.07 0.74 -15.61
CA SER A 60 9.88 1.21 -14.90
C SER A 60 9.31 2.50 -15.50
N GLY A 61 10.17 3.43 -15.95
CA GLY A 61 9.74 4.63 -16.67
C GLY A 61 9.08 4.29 -18.01
N THR A 62 9.64 3.31 -18.74
CA THR A 62 9.07 2.83 -20.00
C THR A 62 7.71 2.16 -19.78
N ALA A 63 7.61 1.28 -18.77
CA ALA A 63 6.35 0.63 -18.43
C ALA A 63 5.27 1.63 -18.00
N TYR A 64 5.65 2.66 -17.23
CA TYR A 64 4.76 3.77 -16.89
C TYR A 64 4.33 4.57 -18.13
N ALA A 65 5.25 4.91 -19.04
CA ALA A 65 4.94 5.62 -20.27
C ALA A 65 3.94 4.85 -21.15
N VAL A 66 4.14 3.53 -21.29
CA VAL A 66 3.24 2.66 -22.03
C VAL A 66 1.87 2.60 -21.35
N LEU A 67 1.80 2.35 -20.04
CA LEU A 67 0.52 2.27 -19.33
C LEU A 67 -0.22 3.62 -19.38
N GLY A 68 0.50 4.72 -19.16
CA GLY A 68 -0.06 6.06 -19.15
C GLY A 68 -0.56 6.51 -20.52
N ALA A 69 0.01 6.00 -21.61
CA ALA A 69 -0.51 6.24 -22.96
C ALA A 69 -1.94 5.66 -23.16
N PHE A 70 -2.33 4.64 -22.39
CA PHE A 70 -3.68 4.05 -22.45
C PHE A 70 -4.62 4.56 -21.35
N LEU A 71 -4.10 4.77 -20.14
CA LEU A 71 -4.92 5.07 -18.95
C LEU A 71 -4.80 6.53 -18.47
N GLY A 72 -3.93 7.33 -19.09
CA GLY A 72 -3.60 8.68 -18.63
C GLY A 72 -2.42 8.71 -17.66
N PHE A 73 -1.91 9.92 -17.42
CA PHE A 73 -0.73 10.18 -16.60
C PHE A 73 -1.07 10.81 -15.24
N ASP A 74 -2.35 10.77 -14.85
CA ASP A 74 -2.81 11.33 -13.59
C ASP A 74 -2.31 10.48 -12.40
N PRO A 75 -1.80 11.09 -11.32
CA PRO A 75 -1.35 10.35 -10.14
C PRO A 75 -2.48 9.53 -9.52
N LEU A 76 -2.19 8.25 -9.25
CA LEU A 76 -3.20 7.33 -8.71
C LEU A 76 -3.75 7.76 -7.35
N PHE A 77 -3.00 8.48 -6.53
CA PHE A 77 -3.44 8.92 -5.19
C PHE A 77 -3.75 10.43 -5.12
N GLY A 78 -3.92 11.07 -6.28
CA GLY A 78 -4.19 12.50 -6.38
C GLY A 78 -2.96 13.36 -6.10
N TYR A 79 -3.21 14.67 -5.95
CA TYR A 79 -2.20 15.66 -5.63
C TYR A 79 -2.28 15.97 -4.13
N ILE A 80 -1.16 15.80 -3.42
CA ILE A 80 -1.05 16.20 -2.02
C ILE A 80 -0.77 17.70 -2.00
N ASP A 81 -1.45 18.45 -1.10
CA ASP A 81 -1.29 19.90 -0.96
C ASP A 81 0.19 20.32 -0.94
N ALA A 82 0.58 21.08 -1.96
CA ALA A 82 1.96 21.55 -2.15
C ALA A 82 2.37 22.64 -1.13
N GLU A 83 1.45 23.07 -0.27
CA GLU A 83 1.65 24.19 0.67
C GLU A 83 2.12 23.75 2.06
N TYR A 84 2.24 22.44 2.35
CA TYR A 84 2.76 22.01 3.65
C TYR A 84 4.26 22.32 3.77
N ARG A 85 4.60 23.37 4.52
CA ARG A 85 5.98 23.80 4.79
C ARG A 85 6.39 23.42 6.20
N PHE A 86 7.59 22.86 6.32
CA PHE A 86 8.21 22.61 7.61
C PHE A 86 8.77 23.91 8.19
N GLU A 87 7.98 24.61 9.00
CA GLU A 87 8.46 25.81 9.70
C GLU A 87 9.29 25.46 10.95
N ARG A 88 9.08 24.29 11.53
CA ARG A 88 9.72 23.84 12.77
C ARG A 88 10.11 22.36 12.66
N ALA A 89 11.17 21.96 13.37
CA ALA A 89 11.65 20.58 13.36
C ALA A 89 10.83 19.62 14.25
N TRP A 90 10.11 20.12 15.26
CA TRP A 90 9.37 19.28 16.21
C TRP A 90 8.29 18.38 15.56
N PRO A 91 7.50 18.84 14.57
CA PRO A 91 6.58 17.97 13.82
C PRO A 91 7.26 16.75 13.16
N LEU A 92 8.59 16.74 12.98
CA LEU A 92 9.31 15.58 12.45
C LEU A 92 9.20 14.35 13.38
N LEU A 93 9.00 14.55 14.68
CA LEU A 93 8.79 13.45 15.63
C LEU A 93 7.53 12.64 15.31
N TRP A 94 6.52 13.25 14.69
CA TRP A 94 5.33 12.52 14.26
C TRP A 94 5.62 11.51 13.16
N PHE A 95 6.62 11.72 12.30
CA PHE A 95 7.03 10.71 11.32
C PHE A 95 7.70 9.51 11.99
N VAL A 96 8.40 9.70 13.11
CA VAL A 96 8.92 8.60 13.93
C VAL A 96 7.76 7.79 14.52
N VAL A 97 6.74 8.45 15.07
CA VAL A 97 5.54 7.80 15.59
C VAL A 97 4.81 7.03 14.50
N ILE A 98 4.55 7.65 13.35
CA ILE A 98 3.91 7.01 12.19
C ILE A 98 4.74 5.81 11.74
N GLY A 99 6.07 5.94 11.69
CA GLY A 99 6.98 4.85 11.32
C GLY A 99 6.89 3.65 12.28
N LEU A 100 6.90 3.90 13.59
CA LEU A 100 6.76 2.84 14.61
C LEU A 100 5.39 2.16 14.53
N VAL A 101 4.31 2.93 14.40
CA VAL A 101 2.95 2.39 14.27
C VAL A 101 2.82 1.60 12.97
N ALA A 102 3.31 2.12 11.85
CA ALA A 102 3.30 1.43 10.57
C ALA A 102 4.11 0.14 10.60
N ALA A 103 5.28 0.12 11.26
CA ALA A 103 6.08 -1.09 11.45
C ALA A 103 5.32 -2.15 12.27
N ALA A 104 4.67 -1.74 13.37
CA ALA A 104 3.87 -2.65 14.20
C ALA A 104 2.66 -3.23 13.43
N VAL A 105 1.93 -2.39 12.70
CA VAL A 105 0.79 -2.81 11.87
C VAL A 105 1.24 -3.69 10.71
N GLY A 106 2.37 -3.37 10.07
CA GLY A 106 2.97 -4.18 9.00
C GLY A 106 3.38 -5.57 9.49
N TYR A 107 4.02 -5.66 10.66
CA TYR A 107 4.32 -6.93 11.32
C TYR A 107 3.05 -7.72 11.63
N LEU A 108 2.01 -7.07 12.16
CA LEU A 108 0.72 -7.69 12.43
C LEU A 108 0.07 -8.22 11.15
N TYR A 109 0.10 -7.45 10.07
CA TYR A 109 -0.45 -7.84 8.77
C TYR A 109 0.23 -9.11 8.25
N ALA A 110 1.57 -9.14 8.23
CA ALA A 110 2.33 -10.31 7.82
C ALA A 110 2.01 -11.53 8.70
N ARG A 111 1.93 -11.34 10.02
CA ARG A 111 1.65 -12.42 10.97
C ARG A 111 0.25 -13.00 10.79
N ILE A 112 -0.77 -12.16 10.65
CA ILE A 112 -2.17 -12.59 10.43
C ILE A 112 -2.29 -13.29 9.08
N PHE A 113 -1.65 -12.76 8.04
CA PHE A 113 -1.66 -13.38 6.72
C PHE A 113 -1.05 -14.80 6.76
N HIS A 114 0.15 -14.95 7.31
CA HIS A 114 0.79 -16.26 7.43
C HIS A 114 0.03 -17.22 8.34
N ALA A 115 -0.58 -16.72 9.42
CA ALA A 115 -1.45 -17.52 10.28
C ALA A 115 -2.69 -18.02 9.52
N SER A 116 -3.31 -17.18 8.69
CA SER A 116 -4.45 -17.56 7.83
C SER A 116 -4.07 -18.65 6.84
N VAL A 117 -2.91 -18.51 6.17
CA VAL A 117 -2.39 -19.54 5.26
C VAL A 117 -2.13 -20.85 6.01
N ALA A 118 -1.50 -20.80 7.19
CA ALA A 118 -1.20 -21.98 8.00
C ALA A 118 -2.47 -22.69 8.48
N LEU A 119 -3.47 -21.92 8.93
CA LEU A 119 -4.78 -22.44 9.35
C LEU A 119 -5.50 -23.10 8.17
N THR A 120 -5.55 -22.42 7.02
CA THR A 120 -6.25 -22.92 5.83
C THR A 120 -5.60 -24.18 5.27
N ARG A 121 -4.27 -24.35 5.42
CA ARG A 121 -3.58 -25.61 5.06
C ARG A 121 -4.05 -26.79 5.91
N ARG A 122 -4.42 -26.58 7.17
CA ARG A 122 -4.91 -27.63 8.08
C ARG A 122 -6.39 -27.99 7.87
N LEU A 123 -7.16 -27.08 7.30
CA LEU A 123 -8.58 -27.32 7.03
C LEU A 123 -8.79 -28.24 5.81
N PRO A 124 -9.80 -29.13 5.85
CA PRO A 124 -10.24 -29.86 4.66
C PRO A 124 -10.87 -28.88 3.63
N GLY A 125 -10.94 -29.27 2.35
CA GLY A 125 -11.71 -28.48 1.36
C GLY A 125 -11.05 -28.19 0.00
N GLY A 126 -9.87 -28.74 -0.29
CA GLY A 126 -9.25 -28.60 -1.63
C GLY A 126 -9.07 -27.16 -2.11
N SER A 127 -8.92 -26.96 -3.42
CA SER A 127 -8.71 -25.65 -4.05
C SER A 127 -10.00 -24.87 -4.33
N VAL A 128 -11.18 -25.46 -4.08
CA VAL A 128 -12.48 -24.83 -4.36
C VAL A 128 -13.16 -24.38 -3.06
N ILE A 129 -13.35 -25.29 -2.10
CA ILE A 129 -14.14 -24.98 -0.89
C ILE A 129 -13.42 -23.95 -0.03
N LYS A 130 -12.08 -24.03 0.08
CA LYS A 130 -11.28 -23.09 0.87
C LYS A 130 -11.47 -21.63 0.41
N PRO A 131 -11.22 -21.27 -0.86
CA PRO A 131 -11.46 -19.90 -1.32
C PRO A 131 -12.95 -19.52 -1.35
N THR A 132 -13.88 -20.47 -1.55
CA THR A 132 -15.32 -20.18 -1.44
C THR A 132 -15.69 -19.71 -0.03
N VAL A 133 -15.21 -20.41 1.02
CA VAL A 133 -15.46 -20.01 2.41
C VAL A 133 -14.78 -18.67 2.71
N GLY A 134 -13.53 -18.48 2.28
CA GLY A 134 -12.83 -17.21 2.44
C GLY A 134 -13.58 -16.04 1.79
N GLY A 135 -14.03 -16.22 0.55
CA GLY A 135 -14.83 -15.24 -0.18
C GLY A 135 -16.17 -14.94 0.49
N LEU A 136 -16.87 -15.97 1.00
CA LEU A 136 -18.12 -15.79 1.76
C LEU A 136 -17.89 -14.97 3.03
N LEU A 137 -16.85 -15.28 3.80
CA LEU A 137 -16.51 -14.53 5.02
C LEU A 137 -16.15 -13.08 4.71
N VAL A 138 -15.40 -12.83 3.63
CA VAL A 138 -15.10 -11.46 3.16
C VAL A 138 -16.37 -10.74 2.73
N GLY A 139 -17.28 -11.42 2.03
CA GLY A 139 -18.58 -10.87 1.64
C GLY A 139 -19.43 -10.47 2.85
N LEU A 140 -19.52 -11.34 3.86
CA LEU A 140 -20.21 -11.06 5.13
C LEU A 140 -19.59 -9.88 5.88
N LEU A 141 -18.26 -9.82 5.95
CA LEU A 141 -17.56 -8.66 6.52
C LEU A 141 -17.85 -7.39 5.73
N GLY A 142 -17.95 -7.49 4.39
CA GLY A 142 -18.28 -6.38 3.50
C GLY A 142 -19.70 -5.83 3.70
N LEU A 143 -20.64 -6.64 4.20
CA LEU A 143 -21.98 -6.14 4.57
C LEU A 143 -21.93 -5.21 5.78
N LEU A 144 -20.99 -5.43 6.70
CA LEU A 144 -20.79 -4.61 7.90
C LEU A 144 -19.89 -3.41 7.63
N ILE A 145 -18.82 -3.61 6.88
CA ILE A 145 -17.80 -2.60 6.55
C ILE A 145 -17.58 -2.61 5.04
N PRO A 146 -18.45 -1.97 4.24
CA PRO A 146 -18.35 -1.96 2.77
C PRO A 146 -17.00 -1.46 2.25
N GLN A 147 -16.31 -0.62 3.03
CA GLN A 147 -15.02 -0.02 2.70
C GLN A 147 -13.87 -1.03 2.51
N ILE A 148 -14.01 -2.26 3.02
CA ILE A 148 -13.00 -3.31 2.84
C ILE A 148 -13.04 -3.94 1.45
N LEU A 149 -14.13 -3.77 0.70
CA LEU A 149 -14.32 -4.37 -0.62
C LEU A 149 -13.47 -3.68 -1.68
N SER A 150 -13.29 -4.35 -2.83
CA SER A 150 -12.46 -3.87 -3.94
C SER A 150 -10.98 -3.59 -3.53
N SER A 151 -10.24 -2.86 -4.36
CA SER A 151 -8.86 -2.46 -4.09
C SER A 151 -8.75 -1.60 -2.84
N GLY A 152 -9.73 -0.71 -2.61
CA GLY A 152 -9.72 0.29 -1.55
C GLY A 152 -8.94 1.57 -1.89
N TYR A 153 -8.42 1.70 -3.12
CA TYR A 153 -7.64 2.88 -3.53
C TYR A 153 -8.45 4.17 -3.51
N GLY A 154 -9.75 4.13 -3.85
CA GLY A 154 -10.63 5.29 -3.72
C GLY A 154 -10.73 5.80 -2.27
N TRP A 155 -10.77 4.88 -1.30
CA TRP A 155 -10.74 5.26 0.12
C TRP A 155 -9.39 5.85 0.53
N ALA A 156 -8.29 5.33 -0.01
CA ALA A 156 -6.97 5.89 0.23
C ALA A 156 -6.82 7.30 -0.37
N GLN A 157 -7.41 7.55 -1.56
CA GLN A 157 -7.48 8.89 -2.15
C GLN A 157 -8.28 9.86 -1.27
N LEU A 158 -9.47 9.46 -0.81
CA LEU A 158 -10.28 10.28 0.09
C LEU A 158 -9.60 10.52 1.44
N ALA A 159 -8.78 9.58 1.93
CA ALA A 159 -8.01 9.75 3.15
C ALA A 159 -6.77 10.64 2.97
N ALA A 160 -6.27 10.79 1.75
CA ALA A 160 -5.16 11.68 1.43
C ALA A 160 -5.59 13.15 1.33
N ASP A 161 -6.81 13.41 0.86
CA ASP A 161 -7.41 14.75 0.88
C ASP A 161 -7.94 15.10 2.27
N ARG A 162 -7.51 16.23 2.82
CA ARG A 162 -7.89 16.64 4.18
C ARG A 162 -9.38 16.89 4.33
N GLY A 163 -10.01 17.55 3.34
CA GLY A 163 -11.44 17.87 3.39
C GLY A 163 -12.28 16.60 3.40
N SER A 164 -11.98 15.69 2.48
CA SER A 164 -12.62 14.38 2.38
C SER A 164 -12.36 13.51 3.60
N LEU A 165 -11.14 13.51 4.15
CA LEU A 165 -10.80 12.73 5.34
C LEU A 165 -11.66 13.12 6.55
N MET A 166 -11.97 14.40 6.72
CA MET A 166 -12.83 14.87 7.81
C MET A 166 -14.28 14.36 7.69
N SER A 167 -14.73 14.06 6.47
CA SER A 167 -16.06 13.49 6.23
C SER A 167 -16.17 12.01 6.56
N ILE A 168 -15.03 11.30 6.67
CA ILE A 168 -14.99 9.89 7.02
C ILE A 168 -15.20 9.75 8.53
N PRO A 169 -16.20 8.95 8.98
CA PRO A 169 -16.39 8.67 10.40
C PRO A 169 -15.13 8.12 11.06
N LEU A 170 -14.74 8.66 12.22
CA LEU A 170 -13.52 8.29 12.92
C LEU A 170 -13.39 6.78 13.15
N TRP A 171 -14.49 6.10 13.48
CA TRP A 171 -14.49 4.66 13.72
C TRP A 171 -14.08 3.87 12.46
N ILE A 172 -14.45 4.34 11.26
CA ILE A 172 -14.02 3.72 10.00
C ILE A 172 -12.52 3.90 9.85
N ILE A 173 -12.01 5.11 10.12
CA ILE A 173 -10.58 5.42 9.97
C ILE A 173 -9.72 4.48 10.83
N VAL A 174 -10.15 4.22 12.07
CA VAL A 174 -9.43 3.37 13.01
C VAL A 174 -9.62 1.88 12.73
N VAL A 175 -10.82 1.44 12.34
CA VAL A 175 -11.14 0.01 12.15
C VAL A 175 -10.67 -0.49 10.79
N LEU A 176 -10.67 0.35 9.75
CA LEU A 176 -10.44 -0.08 8.37
C LEU A 176 -9.08 -0.77 8.14
N PRO A 177 -7.95 -0.31 8.71
CA PRO A 177 -6.67 -1.02 8.60
C PRO A 177 -6.76 -2.47 9.06
N ILE A 178 -7.37 -2.70 10.23
CA ILE A 178 -7.51 -4.03 10.83
C ILE A 178 -8.49 -4.88 10.02
N ALA A 179 -9.62 -4.30 9.64
CA ALA A 179 -10.63 -4.98 8.83
C ALA A 179 -10.07 -5.38 7.45
N LYS A 180 -9.26 -4.52 6.83
CA LYS A 180 -8.60 -4.82 5.54
C LYS A 180 -7.55 -5.92 5.68
N ILE A 181 -6.75 -5.91 6.76
CA ILE A 181 -5.82 -7.01 7.09
C ILE A 181 -6.56 -8.35 7.16
N ILE A 182 -7.68 -8.39 7.89
CA ILE A 182 -8.50 -9.60 8.04
C ILE A 182 -9.08 -10.01 6.68
N ALA A 183 -9.70 -9.08 5.96
CA ALA A 183 -10.32 -9.34 4.67
C ALA A 183 -9.33 -9.90 3.64
N THR A 184 -8.14 -9.29 3.53
CA THR A 184 -7.08 -9.75 2.63
C THR A 184 -6.51 -11.10 3.06
N SER A 185 -6.37 -11.33 4.37
CA SER A 185 -5.91 -12.62 4.89
C SER A 185 -6.93 -13.74 4.65
N LEU A 186 -8.22 -13.44 4.69
CA LEU A 186 -9.28 -14.39 4.38
C LEU A 186 -9.40 -14.64 2.87
N SER A 187 -9.29 -13.62 2.03
CA SER A 187 -9.40 -13.80 0.58
C SER A 187 -8.20 -14.54 -0.01
N ILE A 188 -6.98 -14.03 0.20
CA ILE A 188 -5.76 -14.60 -0.39
C ILE A 188 -5.29 -15.81 0.43
N GLY A 189 -5.34 -15.72 1.76
CA GLY A 189 -4.84 -16.80 2.63
C GLY A 189 -5.61 -18.12 2.49
N THR A 190 -6.86 -18.07 2.00
CA THR A 190 -7.66 -19.27 1.73
C THR A 190 -7.50 -19.84 0.32
N GLY A 191 -6.69 -19.21 -0.54
CA GLY A 191 -6.41 -19.67 -1.90
C GLY A 191 -6.90 -18.74 -3.00
N GLY A 192 -7.39 -17.54 -2.67
CA GLY A 192 -7.66 -16.49 -3.66
C GLY A 192 -6.38 -15.98 -4.33
N SER A 193 -6.51 -15.52 -5.57
CA SER A 193 -5.40 -14.88 -6.30
C SER A 193 -5.32 -13.39 -5.98
N GLY A 194 -4.16 -12.90 -5.56
CA GLY A 194 -3.95 -11.49 -5.28
C GLY A 194 -2.56 -11.18 -4.73
N GLY A 195 -2.23 -9.88 -4.69
CA GLY A 195 -1.01 -9.37 -4.07
C GLY A 195 -1.29 -8.70 -2.74
N LEU A 196 -0.29 -8.69 -1.85
CA LEU A 196 -0.39 -8.04 -0.53
C LEU A 196 -0.06 -6.54 -0.57
N PHE A 197 0.61 -6.10 -1.63
CA PHE A 197 1.10 -4.72 -1.79
C PHE A 197 -0.05 -3.71 -1.86
N GLY A 198 -1.04 -3.95 -2.73
CA GLY A 198 -2.20 -3.06 -2.90
C GLY A 198 -2.98 -2.81 -1.60
N PRO A 199 -3.45 -3.86 -0.90
CA PRO A 199 -4.06 -3.69 0.42
C PRO A 199 -3.14 -3.02 1.44
N GLY A 200 -1.83 -3.28 1.38
CA GLY A 200 -0.82 -2.64 2.22
C GLY A 200 -0.79 -1.12 2.09
N ILE A 201 -0.97 -0.57 0.89
CA ILE A 201 -1.07 0.89 0.68
C ILE A 201 -2.31 1.45 1.39
N VAL A 202 -3.46 0.80 1.24
CA VAL A 202 -4.71 1.26 1.87
C VAL A 202 -4.60 1.18 3.40
N ILE A 203 -4.05 0.09 3.92
CA ILE A 203 -3.76 -0.06 5.36
C ILE A 203 -2.86 1.07 5.84
N GLY A 204 -1.75 1.34 5.13
CA GLY A 204 -0.81 2.42 5.47
C GLY A 204 -1.44 3.81 5.45
N ALA A 205 -2.22 4.12 4.41
CA ALA A 205 -2.94 5.39 4.29
C ALA A 205 -3.87 5.62 5.48
N PHE A 206 -4.64 4.60 5.86
CA PHE A 206 -5.56 4.69 6.99
C PHE A 206 -4.88 4.65 8.36
N VAL A 207 -3.72 4.01 8.49
CA VAL A 207 -2.88 4.13 9.70
C VAL A 207 -2.40 5.57 9.89
N GLY A 208 -1.86 6.19 8.84
CA GLY A 208 -1.43 7.59 8.88
C GLY A 208 -2.60 8.53 9.20
N ALA A 209 -3.74 8.32 8.54
CA ALA A 209 -4.96 9.07 8.79
C ALA A 209 -5.47 8.90 10.23
N ALA A 210 -5.42 7.69 10.79
CA ALA A 210 -5.82 7.42 12.17
C ALA A 210 -4.92 8.16 13.17
N VAL A 211 -3.59 8.11 12.97
CA VAL A 211 -2.64 8.84 13.82
C VAL A 211 -2.92 10.33 13.78
N TRP A 212 -3.13 10.91 12.59
CA TRP A 212 -3.45 12.32 12.45
C TRP A 212 -4.78 12.70 13.11
N ARG A 213 -5.87 11.97 12.83
CA ARG A 213 -7.21 12.27 13.37
C ARG A 213 -7.26 12.14 14.89
N LEU A 214 -6.62 11.13 15.46
CA LEU A 214 -6.57 10.94 16.92
C LEU A 214 -5.70 12.03 17.58
N GLY A 215 -4.59 12.40 16.94
CA GLY A 215 -3.73 13.49 17.41
C GLY A 215 -4.44 14.85 17.38
N GLU A 216 -5.17 15.13 16.30
CA GLU A 216 -5.98 16.34 16.14
C GLU A 216 -7.06 16.45 17.23
N LEU A 217 -7.81 15.37 17.46
CA LEU A 217 -8.87 15.34 18.48
C LEU A 217 -8.33 15.52 19.90
N SER A 218 -7.11 15.05 20.15
CA SER A 218 -6.45 15.16 21.46
C SER A 218 -5.79 16.53 21.67
N GLY A 219 -5.76 17.40 20.67
CA GLY A 219 -5.14 18.73 20.74
C GLY A 219 -3.64 18.70 21.00
N ILE A 220 -2.95 17.62 20.62
CA ILE A 220 -1.54 17.43 20.95
C ILE A 220 -0.68 18.42 20.13
N PRO A 221 0.32 19.08 20.74
CA PRO A 221 1.18 20.03 20.03
C PRO A 221 1.87 19.40 18.81
N GLY A 222 1.89 20.14 17.69
CA GLY A 222 2.63 19.76 16.48
C GLY A 222 1.86 18.86 15.50
N VAL A 223 0.60 18.52 15.79
CA VAL A 223 -0.32 17.97 14.79
C VAL A 223 -0.98 19.13 14.04
N PRO A 224 -0.84 19.23 12.71
CA PRO A 224 -1.48 20.28 11.93
C PRO A 224 -3.01 20.22 12.10
N THR A 225 -3.65 21.30 12.53
CA THR A 225 -5.09 21.30 12.80
C THR A 225 -5.90 21.63 11.54
N HIS A 226 -7.16 21.19 11.45
CA HIS A 226 -8.05 21.60 10.36
C HIS A 226 -8.35 23.12 10.32
N ARG A 227 -8.02 23.88 11.37
CA ARG A 227 -8.37 25.31 11.51
C ARG A 227 -7.28 26.29 11.04
N GLU A 228 -6.08 25.81 10.74
CA GLU A 228 -4.95 26.69 10.41
C GLU A 228 -4.96 27.22 8.96
N SER A 229 -5.86 26.76 8.09
CA SER A 229 -5.95 27.25 6.69
C SER A 229 -6.86 28.46 6.48
N SER A 230 -7.56 28.97 7.50
CA SER A 230 -8.51 30.08 7.35
C SER A 230 -7.95 31.48 7.64
N TRP A 231 -6.70 31.62 8.07
CA TRP A 231 -6.16 32.90 8.57
C TRP A 231 -5.32 33.69 7.54
N TRP A 232 -5.06 33.12 6.37
CA TRP A 232 -4.20 33.77 5.36
C TRP A 232 -4.98 34.63 4.34
N TRP A 233 -6.30 34.78 4.51
CA TRP A 233 -7.17 35.58 3.63
C TRP A 233 -8.12 36.56 4.35
N ALA A 234 -7.86 36.93 5.60
CA ALA A 234 -8.60 37.99 6.30
C ALA A 234 -7.69 39.14 6.75
#